data_AF-N2J140-F1
#
_entry.id   AF-N2J140-F1
#
_cell.length_a   1.000
_cell.length_b   1.000
_cell.length_c   1.000
_cell.angle_alpha   90.00
_cell.angle_beta   90.00
_cell.angle_gamma   90.00
#
_symmetry.space_group_name_H-M   'P 1'
#
loop_
_entity.id
_entity.type
_entity.pdbx_description
1 polymer ?
#
loop_
_entity_poly.entity_id
_entity_poly.type
_entity_poly.pdbx_seq_one_letter_code
_entity_poly.pdbx_strand_id
1 'polypeptide(L)'
;MDQEWVSDLPARIQLRRTKGWRLPEGAVRVARPGKRGNPFSVAEHGREQAIALFSAYLDQQLAIGALDITELRGKALACWCRLDEPCHADILIKRANI
;
A
#
# COMPACT_ATOMS: atom_id res chain seq x y z
N MET A 1 25.27 2.16 18.78
CA MET A 1 25.30 1.86 17.33
C MET A 1 23.92 1.42 16.84
N ASP A 2 22.90 2.12 17.35
CA ASP A 2 22.04 3.03 16.58
C ASP A 2 21.15 2.40 15.53
N GLN A 3 20.06 1.84 16.04
CA GLN A 3 18.82 1.70 15.30
C GLN A 3 17.67 2.13 16.23
N GLU A 4 17.57 3.43 16.49
CA GLU A 4 16.30 4.05 16.89
C GLU A 4 15.35 3.95 15.69
N TRP A 5 14.51 2.91 15.69
CA TRP A 5 13.43 2.76 14.72
C TRP A 5 12.28 3.64 15.14
N VAL A 6 11.86 4.55 14.26
CA VAL A 6 10.66 5.36 14.43
C VAL A 6 9.43 4.43 14.32
N SER A 7 9.05 3.82 15.44
CA SER A 7 7.73 3.25 15.71
C SER A 7 6.82 4.43 16.08
N ASP A 8 5.76 4.74 15.34
CA ASP A 8 4.43 4.25 15.76
C ASP A 8 3.33 4.55 14.72
N LEU A 9 3.65 4.62 13.42
CA LEU A 9 2.62 4.65 12.39
C LEU A 9 2.87 3.57 11.33
N PRO A 10 1.82 2.89 10.84
CA PRO A 10 1.96 1.97 9.72
C PRO A 10 2.58 2.71 8.53
N ALA A 11 3.81 2.33 8.19
CA ALA A 11 4.63 3.05 7.23
C ALA A 11 4.43 2.53 5.80
N ARG A 12 4.53 3.43 4.81
CA ARG A 12 4.66 3.04 3.41
C ARG A 12 6.11 2.72 3.08
N ILE A 13 6.35 1.57 2.46
CA ILE A 13 7.66 1.12 2.00
C ILE A 13 7.69 1.13 0.47
N GLN A 14 8.78 1.64 -0.11
CA GLN A 14 9.04 1.45 -1.53
C GLN A 14 9.79 0.13 -1.75
N LEU A 15 9.22 -0.75 -2.57
CA LEU A 15 9.86 -1.97 -3.02
C LEU A 15 11.12 -1.65 -3.83
N ARG A 16 12.18 -2.45 -3.66
CA ARG A 16 13.44 -2.31 -4.40
C ARG A 16 13.86 -3.66 -5.00
N ARG A 17 14.57 -3.62 -6.12
CA ARG A 17 15.18 -4.80 -6.77
C ARG A 17 16.71 -4.83 -6.63
N THR A 18 17.26 -3.96 -5.80
CA THR A 18 18.71 -3.91 -5.54
C THR A 18 19.18 -5.22 -4.88
N LYS A 19 20.32 -5.76 -5.35
CA LYS A 19 20.89 -7.01 -4.82
C LYS A 19 21.00 -6.94 -3.29
N GLY A 20 20.56 -8.01 -2.62
CA GLY A 20 20.57 -8.10 -1.15
C GLY A 20 19.37 -7.45 -0.44
N TRP A 21 18.57 -6.62 -1.13
CA TRP A 21 17.38 -6.05 -0.50
C TRP A 21 16.33 -7.13 -0.22
N ARG A 22 15.66 -6.99 0.93
CA ARG A 22 14.55 -7.83 1.36
C ARG A 22 13.43 -6.92 1.87
N LEU A 23 12.20 -7.38 1.69
CA LEU A 23 11.06 -6.75 2.34
C LEU A 23 11.25 -6.90 3.86
N PRO A 24 11.14 -5.82 4.66
CA PRO A 24 11.25 -5.92 6.10
C PRO A 24 10.23 -6.90 6.69
N GLU A 25 10.61 -7.55 7.79
CA GLU A 25 9.72 -8.46 8.50
C GLU A 25 8.43 -7.75 8.94
N GLY A 26 7.30 -8.45 8.86
CA GLY A 26 5.98 -7.89 9.16
C GLY A 26 5.39 -6.97 8.09
N ALA A 27 6.16 -6.49 7.11
CA ALA A 27 5.64 -5.66 6.02
C ALA A 27 4.87 -6.50 4.99
N VAL A 28 3.81 -5.92 4.43
CA VAL A 28 2.95 -6.58 3.45
C VAL A 28 3.13 -5.97 2.08
N ARG A 29 3.48 -6.81 1.09
CA ARG A 29 3.50 -6.39 -0.31
C ARG A 29 2.07 -6.20 -0.84
N VAL A 30 1.78 -4.99 -1.32
CA VAL A 30 0.48 -4.61 -1.92
C VAL A 30 0.60 -4.18 -3.38
N ALA A 31 1.74 -4.41 -4.03
CA ALA A 31 1.91 -4.17 -5.47
C ALA A 31 1.04 -5.13 -6.32
N ARG A 32 0.72 -4.71 -7.55
CA ARG A 32 0.09 -5.56 -8.59
C ARG A 32 0.96 -6.80 -8.88
N PRO A 33 0.41 -8.00 -9.22
CA PRO A 33 -1.01 -8.38 -9.42
C PRO A 33 -1.75 -8.91 -8.17
N GLY A 34 -1.30 -8.55 -6.95
CA GLY A 34 -1.94 -9.07 -5.73
C GLY A 34 -3.36 -8.52 -5.49
N LYS A 35 -4.12 -9.20 -4.62
CA LYS A 35 -5.50 -8.83 -4.20
C LYS A 35 -5.68 -7.39 -3.69
N ARG A 36 -4.59 -6.77 -3.22
CA ARG A 36 -4.54 -5.40 -2.67
C ARG A 36 -3.83 -4.42 -3.61
N GLY A 37 -3.52 -4.85 -4.84
CA GLY A 37 -2.93 -4.01 -5.87
C GLY A 37 -3.95 -3.07 -6.47
N ASN A 38 -3.50 -1.88 -6.87
CA ASN A 38 -4.34 -0.99 -7.67
C ASN A 38 -4.57 -1.59 -9.07
N PRO A 39 -5.83 -1.88 -9.48
CA PRO A 39 -6.11 -2.32 -10.84
C PRO A 39 -6.00 -1.18 -11.87
N PHE A 40 -6.09 0.07 -11.42
CA PHE A 40 -5.98 1.28 -12.26
C PHE A 40 -4.52 1.71 -12.34
N SER A 41 -3.93 1.62 -13.53
CA SER A 41 -2.50 1.93 -13.70
C SER A 41 -2.26 3.43 -13.84
N VAL A 42 -1.13 3.93 -13.29
CA VAL A 42 -0.71 5.33 -13.47
C VAL A 42 -0.44 5.65 -14.94
N ALA A 43 0.04 4.69 -15.73
CA ALA A 43 0.33 4.87 -17.15
C ALA A 43 -0.94 5.14 -17.97
N GLU A 44 -2.08 4.57 -17.56
CA GLU A 44 -3.35 4.67 -18.27
C GLU A 44 -4.20 5.86 -17.78
N HIS A 45 -4.31 6.05 -16.47
CA HIS A 45 -5.22 7.06 -15.90
C HIS A 45 -4.51 8.32 -15.39
N GLY A 46 -3.17 8.31 -15.29
CA GLY A 46 -2.46 9.29 -14.49
C GLY A 46 -2.59 9.00 -12.99
N ARG A 47 -1.70 9.60 -12.19
CA ARG A 47 -1.56 9.26 -10.77
C ARG A 47 -2.78 9.61 -9.94
N GLU A 48 -3.27 10.84 -10.05
CA GLU A 48 -4.39 11.33 -9.26
C GLU A 48 -5.66 10.51 -9.53
N GLN A 49 -5.99 10.31 -10.80
CA GLN A 49 -7.16 9.53 -11.19
C GLN A 49 -7.03 8.06 -10.78
N ALA A 50 -5.85 7.43 -10.94
CA ALA A 50 -5.62 6.05 -10.51
C ALA A 50 -5.83 5.88 -8.99
N ILE A 51 -5.47 6.88 -8.19
CA ILE A 51 -5.67 6.90 -6.73
C ILE A 51 -7.16 7.09 -6.41
N ALA A 52 -7.85 8.02 -7.07
CA ALA A 52 -9.26 8.26 -6.88
C ALA A 52 -10.12 7.03 -7.25
N LEU A 53 -9.85 6.42 -8.39
CA LEU A 53 -10.51 5.18 -8.82
C LEU A 53 -10.26 4.05 -7.84
N PHE A 54 -9.01 3.89 -7.35
CA PHE A 54 -8.71 2.87 -6.37
C PHE A 54 -9.43 3.09 -5.04
N SER A 55 -9.54 4.33 -4.58
CA SER A 55 -10.28 4.70 -3.37
C SER A 55 -11.74 4.24 -3.48
N ALA A 56 -12.43 4.62 -4.56
CA ALA A 56 -13.82 4.24 -4.79
C ALA A 56 -14.00 2.72 -4.96
N TYR A 57 -13.13 2.08 -5.73
CA TYR A 57 -13.12 0.63 -5.89
C TYR A 57 -12.95 -0.09 -4.55
N LEU A 58 -11.98 0.33 -3.74
CA LEU A 58 -11.72 -0.27 -2.44
C LEU A 58 -12.95 -0.15 -1.54
N ASP A 59 -13.54 1.04 -1.42
CA ASP A 59 -14.75 1.24 -0.61
C ASP A 59 -15.89 0.31 -1.05
N GLN A 60 -16.10 0.17 -2.36
CA GLN A 60 -17.09 -0.76 -2.90
C GLN A 60 -16.76 -2.21 -2.55
N GLN A 61 -15.50 -2.66 -2.72
CA GLN A 61 -15.09 -4.02 -2.42
C GLN A 61 -15.23 -4.36 -0.93
N LEU A 62 -14.93 -3.41 -0.05
CA LEU A 62 -15.13 -3.56 1.39
C LEU A 62 -16.62 -3.64 1.74
N ALA A 63 -17.44 -2.75 1.16
CA ALA A 63 -18.88 -2.70 1.43
C ALA A 63 -19.62 -3.99 1.01
N ILE A 64 -19.18 -4.62 -0.10
CA ILE A 64 -19.76 -5.89 -0.57
C ILE A 64 -19.07 -7.13 0.03
N GLY A 65 -18.07 -6.96 0.91
CA GLY A 65 -17.33 -8.05 1.53
C GLY A 65 -16.42 -8.85 0.58
N ALA A 66 -16.15 -8.35 -0.63
CA ALA A 66 -15.30 -9.02 -1.61
C ALA A 66 -13.80 -8.89 -1.30
N LEU A 67 -13.42 -7.92 -0.47
CA LEU A 67 -12.06 -7.74 0.00
C LEU A 67 -12.06 -7.51 1.51
N ASP A 68 -11.12 -8.16 2.20
CA ASP A 68 -10.84 -7.91 3.63
C ASP A 68 -9.43 -7.31 3.78
N ILE A 69 -9.36 -6.19 4.52
CA ILE A 69 -8.12 -5.47 4.84
C ILE A 69 -7.81 -5.45 6.34
N THR A 70 -8.59 -6.13 7.19
CA THR A 70 -8.36 -6.17 8.64
C THR A 70 -6.96 -6.67 8.98
N GLU A 71 -6.46 -7.65 8.23
CA GLU A 71 -5.09 -8.19 8.37
C GLU A 71 -3.98 -7.18 8.06
N LEU A 72 -4.30 -5.97 7.55
CA LEU A 72 -3.35 -4.90 7.30
C LEU A 72 -3.19 -3.94 8.50
N ARG A 73 -4.08 -4.01 9.50
CA ARG A 73 -4.03 -3.13 10.67
C ARG A 73 -2.66 -3.22 11.34
N GLY A 74 -2.04 -2.07 11.61
CA GLY A 74 -0.71 -1.96 12.20
C GLY A 74 0.46 -2.40 11.31
N LYS A 75 0.25 -2.82 10.06
CA LYS A 75 1.33 -3.31 9.18
C LYS A 75 1.85 -2.21 8.25
N ALA A 76 3.16 -2.23 8.01
CA ALA A 76 3.76 -1.45 6.95
C ALA A 76 3.40 -2.05 5.57
N LEU A 77 3.05 -1.20 4.60
CA LEU A 77 2.62 -1.64 3.26
C LEU A 77 3.63 -1.26 2.19
N ALA A 78 3.98 -2.21 1.31
CA ALA A 78 5.01 -2.04 0.30
C ALA A 78 4.47 -2.02 -1.15
N CYS A 79 4.82 -0.96 -1.88
CA CYS A 79 4.48 -0.77 -3.30
C CYS A 79 5.71 -0.26 -4.09
N TRP A 80 5.65 -0.23 -5.43
CA TRP A 80 6.73 0.28 -6.29
C TRP A 80 6.75 1.81 -6.43
N CYS A 81 5.64 2.51 -6.14
CA CYS A 81 5.55 3.97 -6.27
C CYS A 81 6.61 4.66 -5.39
N ARG A 82 7.11 5.81 -5.86
CA ARG A 82 8.06 6.63 -5.11
C ARG A 82 7.43 7.18 -3.82
N LEU A 83 8.24 7.37 -2.78
CA LEU A 83 7.77 7.80 -1.46
C LEU A 83 7.32 9.26 -1.39
N ASP A 84 7.72 10.08 -2.36
CA ASP A 84 7.34 11.49 -2.52
C ASP A 84 6.04 11.69 -3.32
N GLU A 85 5.42 10.60 -3.79
CA GLU A 85 4.19 10.65 -4.59
C GLU A 85 3.03 9.91 -3.92
N PRO A 86 1.76 10.33 -4.15
CA PRO A 86 0.58 9.59 -3.72
C PRO A 86 0.59 8.13 -4.19
N CYS A 87 0.22 7.21 -3.29
CA CYS A 87 0.20 5.78 -3.54
C CYS A 87 -1.09 5.13 -3.02
N HIS A 88 -1.50 4.04 -3.68
CA HIS A 88 -2.66 3.26 -3.26
C HIS A 88 -2.44 2.58 -1.90
N ALA A 89 -1.17 2.34 -1.52
CA ALA A 89 -0.81 1.85 -0.20
C ALA A 89 -1.20 2.84 0.90
N ASP A 90 -1.14 4.16 0.67
CA ASP A 90 -1.53 5.17 1.66
C ASP A 90 -3.04 5.08 1.97
N ILE A 91 -3.84 4.77 0.95
CA ILE A 91 -5.28 4.52 1.09
C ILE A 91 -5.56 3.29 1.95
N LEU A 92 -4.85 2.18 1.69
CA LEU A 92 -5.01 0.93 2.45
C LEU A 92 -4.59 1.12 3.90
N ILE A 93 -3.48 1.83 4.16
CA ILE A 93 -3.01 2.17 5.50
C ILE A 93 -4.10 2.95 6.25
N LYS A 94 -4.66 4.00 5.65
CA LYS A 94 -5.71 4.80 6.28
C LYS A 94 -6.93 3.93 6.64
N ARG A 95 -7.47 3.18 5.67
CA ARG A 95 -8.70 2.38 5.87
C ARG A 95 -8.52 1.17 6.78
N ALA A 96 -7.32 0.61 6.90
CA ALA A 96 -7.07 -0.52 7.78
C ALA A 96 -6.94 -0.13 9.26
N ASN A 97 -6.72 1.16 9.56
CA ASN A 97 -6.43 1.67 10.90
C ASN A 97 -7.49 2.66 11.43
N ILE A 98 -8.67 2.69 10.83
CA ILE A 98 -9.86 3.34 11.41
C ILE A 98 -10.58 2.44 12.41
#